data_AF-A0A2H6H6F2-F1
#
_entry.id   AF-A0A2H6H6F2-F1
#
_cell.length_a   1.000
_cell.length_b   1.000
_cell.length_c   1.000
_cell.angle_alpha   90.00
_cell.angle_beta   90.00
_cell.angle_gamma   90.00
#
_symmetry.space_group_name_H-M   'P 1'
#
loop_
_entity.id
_entity.type
_entity.pdbx_description
1 polymer ?
#
loop_
_entity_poly.entity_id
_entity_poly.type
_entity_poly.pdbx_seq_one_letter_code
_entity_poly.pdbx_strand_id
1 'polypeptide(L)'
;MRAEAAVRATVVVAVVAVLAAGCSAAGTSQPTMTAGVSPTTTGSTTAVASTTTSSGVAEGLTPGLDPMALAKQYSLVSPDGEYVGPVDANGDPLLFEPITGYGDFSGLDRFDVDTYEVTGLIVECVRDQGFAVTLDPDGGIGYASVPPEQNQLADAAYYACKAGLHVPKPEPLTMEQLEKMYAYVVALVGCLESQGYSVADPPSLDAYIDSRGDWNPYTGLSVGLDVWVPLNRACPQNPVGGFTAWAPGDPILSMP
;
A
#
# COMPACT_ATOMS: atom_id res chain seq x y z
N MET A 1 -12.30 -61.14 -9.80
CA MET A 1 -13.18 -61.46 -8.65
C MET A 1 -12.75 -60.57 -7.50
N ARG A 2 -13.64 -59.65 -7.13
CA ARG A 2 -13.43 -58.58 -6.13
C ARG A 2 -13.58 -59.14 -4.71
N ALA A 3 -12.81 -58.62 -3.77
CA ALA A 3 -13.18 -58.59 -2.35
C ALA A 3 -12.66 -57.27 -1.76
N GLU A 4 -13.59 -56.33 -1.58
CA GLU A 4 -13.39 -55.06 -0.88
C GLU A 4 -13.56 -55.29 0.63
N ALA A 5 -12.66 -54.73 1.43
CA ALA A 5 -12.82 -54.63 2.89
C ALA A 5 -12.99 -53.16 3.26
N ALA A 6 -14.21 -52.78 3.61
CA ALA A 6 -14.57 -51.46 4.11
C ALA A 6 -14.36 -51.41 5.63
N VAL A 7 -13.48 -50.53 6.10
CA VAL A 7 -13.32 -50.20 7.52
C VAL A 7 -14.13 -48.94 7.80
N ARG A 8 -15.21 -49.08 8.59
CA ARG A 8 -15.98 -47.95 9.14
C ARG A 8 -15.34 -47.52 10.46
N ALA A 9 -14.77 -46.33 10.50
CA ALA A 9 -14.37 -45.68 11.74
C ALA A 9 -15.53 -44.81 12.26
N THR A 10 -15.98 -45.10 13.48
CA THR A 10 -16.99 -44.33 14.20
C THR A 10 -16.28 -43.23 14.99
N VAL A 11 -16.52 -41.96 14.68
CA VAL A 11 -16.04 -40.83 15.49
C VAL A 11 -17.16 -40.43 16.46
N VAL A 12 -16.84 -40.49 17.75
CA VAL A 12 -17.69 -40.06 18.86
C VAL A 12 -17.47 -38.56 19.06
N VAL A 13 -18.52 -37.76 18.89
CA VAL A 13 -18.53 -36.33 19.20
C VAL A 13 -18.86 -36.16 20.69
N ALA A 14 -17.91 -35.63 21.47
CA ALA A 14 -18.15 -35.19 22.84
C ALA A 14 -18.52 -33.70 22.84
N VAL A 15 -19.78 -33.40 23.14
CA VAL A 15 -20.28 -32.04 23.37
C VAL A 15 -20.03 -31.69 24.84
N VAL A 16 -19.18 -30.70 25.11
CA VAL A 16 -19.04 -30.10 26.44
C VAL A 16 -19.72 -28.74 26.40
N ALA A 17 -20.90 -28.67 27.03
CA ALA A 17 -21.59 -27.43 27.34
C ALA A 17 -21.08 -26.89 28.69
N VAL A 18 -20.57 -25.67 28.70
CA VAL A 18 -20.33 -24.91 29.94
C VAL A 18 -21.28 -23.71 29.95
N LEU A 19 -22.32 -23.83 30.76
CA LEU A 19 -23.14 -22.72 31.24
C LEU A 19 -22.53 -22.21 32.55
N ALA A 20 -22.18 -20.93 32.61
CA ALA A 20 -22.00 -20.23 33.87
C ALA A 20 -22.62 -18.84 33.77
N ALA A 21 -23.75 -18.70 34.46
CA ALA A 21 -24.42 -17.44 34.75
C ALA A 21 -23.63 -16.65 35.80
N GLY A 22 -23.65 -15.33 35.69
CA GLY A 22 -23.06 -14.43 36.69
C GLY A 22 -23.50 -12.99 36.49
N CYS A 23 -24.72 -12.66 36.92
CA CYS A 23 -25.14 -11.29 37.18
C CYS A 23 -24.46 -10.78 38.47
N SER A 24 -23.97 -9.54 38.47
CA SER A 24 -24.04 -8.63 39.63
C SER A 24 -23.75 -7.19 39.20
N ALA A 25 -24.67 -6.31 39.58
CA ALA A 25 -24.61 -4.87 39.41
C ALA A 25 -24.11 -4.19 40.70
N ALA A 26 -23.33 -3.12 40.54
CA ALA A 26 -23.14 -2.01 41.50
C ALA A 26 -22.53 -0.87 40.65
N GLY A 27 -23.15 0.32 40.52
CA GLY A 27 -23.04 1.43 41.48
C GLY A 27 -21.57 1.89 41.54
N THR A 28 -21.15 3.10 41.16
CA THR A 28 -21.49 4.37 41.85
C THR A 28 -21.07 5.60 41.00
N SER A 29 -21.89 6.66 41.09
CA SER A 29 -21.55 8.10 41.12
C SER A 29 -20.76 8.80 39.99
N GLN A 30 -21.48 9.66 39.28
CA GLN A 30 -20.99 10.87 38.62
C GLN A 30 -20.58 11.93 39.65
N PRO A 31 -19.59 12.80 39.34
CA PRO A 31 -19.58 14.16 39.84
C PRO A 31 -20.03 15.14 38.75
N THR A 32 -21.12 15.82 39.06
CA THR A 32 -21.60 17.05 38.44
C THR A 32 -20.61 18.19 38.73
N MET A 33 -20.09 18.87 37.70
CA MET A 33 -19.48 20.19 37.88
C MET A 33 -20.23 21.24 37.03
N THR A 34 -21.06 21.94 37.78
CA THR A 34 -21.49 23.35 37.75
C THR A 34 -20.95 24.26 36.64
N ALA A 35 -21.91 24.94 36.02
CA ALA A 35 -21.74 26.10 35.15
C ALA A 35 -21.05 27.29 35.85
N GLY A 36 -20.10 27.91 35.14
CA GLY A 36 -19.58 29.25 35.43
C GLY A 36 -19.78 30.13 34.20
N VAL A 37 -20.54 31.20 34.38
CA VAL A 37 -20.89 32.20 33.35
C VAL A 37 -20.05 33.47 33.55
N SER A 38 -19.51 33.98 32.42
CA SER A 38 -19.06 35.37 32.13
C SER A 38 -17.76 35.90 32.79
N PRO A 39 -17.02 36.86 32.16
CA PRO A 39 -17.49 37.86 31.20
C PRO A 39 -16.72 38.01 29.87
N THR A 40 -17.45 38.59 28.92
CA THR A 40 -17.01 39.28 27.71
C THR A 40 -15.78 40.16 27.94
N THR A 41 -14.69 39.87 27.23
CA THR A 41 -13.59 40.83 27.05
C THR A 41 -13.43 41.09 25.55
N THR A 42 -13.87 42.28 25.15
CA THR A 42 -13.69 42.88 23.84
C THR A 42 -12.20 43.21 23.66
N GLY A 43 -11.47 42.34 22.99
CA GLY A 43 -10.12 42.61 22.50
C GLY A 43 -10.17 42.73 20.98
N SER A 44 -10.10 43.96 20.47
CA SER A 44 -9.86 44.23 19.06
C SER A 44 -8.49 43.69 18.66
N THR A 45 -8.46 42.51 18.06
CA THR A 45 -7.35 42.09 17.22
C THR A 45 -7.63 42.55 15.80
N THR A 46 -6.79 43.48 15.36
CA THR A 46 -6.64 43.88 13.97
C THR A 46 -6.58 42.63 13.11
N ALA A 47 -7.62 42.40 12.31
CA ALA A 47 -7.59 41.45 11.22
C ALA A 47 -6.53 41.94 10.24
N VAL A 48 -5.31 41.42 10.38
CA VAL A 48 -4.36 41.42 9.27
C VAL A 48 -5.00 40.51 8.25
N ALA A 49 -5.61 41.14 7.24
CA ALA A 49 -5.97 40.49 6.01
C ALA A 49 -4.69 39.86 5.46
N SER A 50 -4.45 38.60 5.84
CA SER A 50 -3.54 37.74 5.12
C SER A 50 -4.24 37.53 3.80
N THR A 51 -3.78 38.29 2.80
CA THR A 51 -4.02 37.99 1.41
C THR A 51 -3.39 36.62 1.18
N THR A 52 -4.15 35.56 1.45
CA THR A 52 -3.80 34.21 1.04
C THR A 52 -3.97 34.20 -0.46
N THR A 53 -2.94 34.65 -1.16
CA THR A 53 -2.79 34.43 -2.59
C THR A 53 -2.76 32.91 -2.74
N SER A 54 -3.87 32.35 -3.21
CA SER A 54 -4.14 30.93 -3.43
C SER A 54 -3.33 30.37 -4.61
N SER A 55 -2.04 30.65 -4.64
CA SER A 55 -1.12 30.27 -5.72
C SER A 55 0.17 29.70 -5.15
N GLY A 56 0.08 29.10 -3.95
CA GLY A 56 1.19 28.44 -3.26
C GLY A 56 1.52 27.10 -3.90
N VAL A 57 2.08 27.15 -5.10
CA VAL A 57 2.89 26.05 -5.61
C VAL A 57 4.08 25.96 -4.63
N ALA A 58 4.21 24.82 -3.94
CA ALA A 58 5.33 24.61 -3.03
C ALA A 58 6.66 24.85 -3.76
N GLU A 59 7.63 25.49 -3.09
CA GLU A 59 8.97 25.69 -3.64
C GLU A 59 9.52 24.34 -4.12
N GLY A 60 9.72 24.18 -5.43
CA GLY A 60 10.21 22.92 -6.04
C GLY A 60 9.32 22.33 -7.14
N LEU A 61 8.03 22.66 -7.15
CA LEU A 61 7.11 22.17 -8.17
C LEU A 61 7.17 23.05 -9.43
N THR A 62 7.73 22.50 -10.51
CA THR A 62 7.81 23.17 -11.82
C THR A 62 6.70 22.65 -12.73
N PRO A 63 5.73 23.48 -13.16
CA PRO A 63 4.68 23.05 -14.07
C PRO A 63 5.26 22.48 -15.37
N GLY A 64 4.67 21.40 -15.85
CA GLY A 64 5.06 20.78 -17.11
C GLY A 64 4.86 21.70 -18.31
N LEU A 65 5.86 21.83 -19.17
CA LEU A 65 5.75 22.65 -20.38
C LEU A 65 4.80 22.04 -21.43
N ASP A 66 4.70 20.72 -21.47
CA ASP A 66 3.75 19.95 -22.27
C ASP A 66 3.07 18.89 -21.39
N PRO A 67 1.95 19.26 -20.74
CA PRO A 67 1.24 18.35 -19.84
C PRO A 67 0.80 17.05 -20.51
N MET A 68 0.48 17.06 -21.80
CA MET A 68 0.07 15.84 -22.49
C MET A 68 1.25 14.92 -22.83
N ALA A 69 2.43 15.47 -23.10
CA ALA A 69 3.65 14.67 -23.19
C ALA A 69 4.00 14.03 -21.83
N LEU A 70 3.94 14.80 -20.74
CA LEU A 70 4.14 14.26 -19.39
C LEU A 70 3.09 13.21 -19.02
N ALA A 71 1.83 13.42 -19.36
CA ALA A 71 0.77 12.44 -19.12
C ALA A 71 1.10 11.09 -19.77
N LYS A 72 1.60 11.09 -21.01
CA LYS A 72 2.05 9.85 -21.67
C LYS A 72 3.26 9.23 -20.98
N GLN A 73 4.22 10.06 -20.55
CA GLN A 73 5.39 9.60 -19.81
C GLN A 73 4.99 8.92 -18.48
N TYR A 74 4.02 9.50 -17.77
CA TYR A 74 3.55 9.04 -16.47
C TYR A 74 2.48 7.94 -16.57
N SER A 75 2.16 7.47 -17.78
CA SER A 75 1.10 6.49 -18.04
C SER A 75 -0.29 6.94 -17.55
N LEU A 76 -0.57 8.24 -17.67
CA LEU A 76 -1.82 8.92 -17.31
C LEU A 76 -2.74 9.14 -18.53
N VAL A 77 -2.57 8.31 -19.55
CA VAL A 77 -3.40 8.32 -20.76
C VAL A 77 -4.03 6.94 -20.92
N SER A 78 -5.35 6.91 -21.01
CA SER A 78 -6.11 5.68 -21.21
C SER A 78 -5.83 5.06 -22.58
N PRO A 79 -6.21 3.78 -22.83
CA PRO A 79 -6.12 3.17 -24.15
C PRO A 79 -6.86 3.95 -25.26
N ASP A 80 -7.93 4.66 -24.90
CA ASP A 80 -8.71 5.50 -25.82
C ASP A 80 -8.07 6.88 -26.07
N GLY A 81 -6.95 7.17 -25.40
CA GLY A 81 -6.20 8.43 -25.54
C GLY A 81 -6.65 9.55 -24.61
N GLU A 82 -7.51 9.26 -23.63
CA GLU A 82 -8.03 10.25 -22.68
C GLU A 82 -7.09 10.43 -21.49
N TYR A 83 -6.97 11.66 -20.99
CA TYR A 83 -6.22 11.96 -19.76
C TYR A 83 -6.99 11.48 -18.53
N VAL A 84 -6.30 10.76 -17.64
CA VAL A 84 -6.89 10.16 -16.42
C VAL A 84 -6.14 10.53 -15.14
N GLY A 85 -5.30 11.57 -15.19
CA GLY A 85 -4.50 12.02 -14.06
C GLY A 85 -5.11 13.19 -13.28
N PRO A 86 -4.32 13.80 -12.38
CA PRO A 86 -4.77 14.94 -11.58
C PRO A 86 -5.07 16.16 -12.43
N VAL A 87 -6.09 16.93 -12.02
CA VAL A 87 -6.55 18.13 -12.72
C VAL A 87 -6.58 19.34 -11.79
N ASP A 88 -6.47 20.53 -12.37
CA ASP A 88 -6.63 21.79 -11.65
C ASP A 88 -8.12 22.15 -11.44
N ALA A 89 -8.37 23.34 -10.90
CA ALA A 89 -9.74 23.82 -10.65
C ALA A 89 -10.58 24.03 -11.93
N ASN A 90 -9.95 24.10 -13.10
CA ASN A 90 -10.61 24.25 -14.40
C ASN A 90 -10.81 22.90 -15.12
N GLY A 91 -10.25 21.82 -14.58
CA GLY A 91 -10.25 20.50 -15.21
C GLY A 91 -9.09 20.28 -16.17
N ASP A 92 -8.11 21.19 -16.22
CA ASP A 92 -6.92 21.05 -17.05
C ASP A 92 -5.89 20.11 -16.38
N PRO A 93 -5.08 19.35 -17.15
CA PRO A 93 -4.05 18.48 -16.58
C PRO A 93 -3.09 19.23 -15.65
N LEU A 94 -3.01 18.79 -14.40
CA LEU A 94 -2.11 19.32 -13.38
C LEU A 94 -0.90 18.40 -13.25
N LEU A 95 0.17 18.67 -13.99
CA LEU A 95 1.40 17.86 -13.94
C LEU A 95 2.64 18.73 -13.76
N PHE A 96 3.62 18.17 -13.08
CA PHE A 96 4.92 18.80 -12.85
C PHE A 96 6.03 18.00 -13.52
N GLU A 97 7.12 18.69 -13.86
CA GLU A 97 8.37 18.08 -14.31
C GLU A 97 8.90 17.09 -13.25
N PRO A 98 9.62 16.02 -13.64
CA PRO A 98 10.13 15.02 -12.70
C PRO A 98 10.98 15.64 -11.58
N ILE A 99 10.69 15.28 -10.34
CA ILE A 99 11.44 15.75 -9.16
C ILE A 99 12.54 14.73 -8.87
N THR A 100 13.78 15.11 -9.16
CA THR A 100 14.97 14.24 -8.98
C THR A 100 15.64 14.49 -7.64
N GLY A 101 16.61 13.63 -7.27
CA GLY A 101 17.44 13.79 -6.07
C GLY A 101 17.09 12.87 -4.90
N TYR A 102 16.00 12.08 -5.01
CA TYR A 102 15.60 11.10 -3.99
C TYR A 102 16.08 9.68 -4.31
N GLY A 103 16.58 9.42 -5.52
CA GLY A 103 17.05 8.11 -5.98
C GLY A 103 17.03 8.02 -7.50
N ASP A 104 17.65 6.96 -8.03
CA ASP A 104 17.63 6.65 -9.46
C ASP A 104 17.74 5.13 -9.66
N PHE A 105 16.69 4.55 -10.23
CA PHE A 105 16.56 3.11 -10.46
C PHE A 105 16.76 2.73 -11.94
N SER A 106 17.19 3.67 -12.79
CA SER A 106 17.33 3.43 -14.24
C SER A 106 18.34 2.36 -14.62
N GLY A 107 19.26 2.01 -13.71
CA GLY A 107 20.27 0.96 -13.88
C GLY A 107 19.85 -0.45 -13.42
N LEU A 108 18.63 -0.61 -12.89
CA LEU A 108 18.14 -1.88 -12.35
C LEU A 108 17.13 -2.54 -13.29
N ASP A 109 16.97 -3.85 -13.17
CA ASP A 109 15.80 -4.53 -13.73
C ASP A 109 14.59 -4.25 -12.84
N ARG A 110 13.40 -4.02 -13.43
CA ARG A 110 12.17 -3.76 -12.66
C ARG A 110 11.89 -4.88 -11.65
N PHE A 111 12.22 -6.12 -11.97
CA PHE A 111 12.08 -7.27 -11.10
C PHE A 111 12.93 -7.16 -9.84
N ASP A 112 14.08 -6.50 -9.89
CA ASP A 112 15.01 -6.41 -8.77
C ASP A 112 14.79 -5.16 -7.90
N VAL A 113 13.88 -4.27 -8.28
CA VAL A 113 13.57 -3.06 -7.52
C VAL A 113 12.81 -3.38 -6.23
N ASP A 114 13.31 -2.91 -5.09
CA ASP A 114 12.56 -2.92 -3.83
C ASP A 114 11.41 -1.92 -3.90
N THR A 115 10.18 -2.43 -3.97
CA THR A 115 8.98 -1.60 -4.01
C THR A 115 8.77 -0.79 -2.74
N TYR A 116 9.17 -1.31 -1.57
CA TYR A 116 9.02 -0.60 -0.30
C TYR A 116 9.97 0.58 -0.22
N GLU A 117 11.22 0.39 -0.64
CA GLU A 117 12.21 1.47 -0.76
C GLU A 117 11.71 2.58 -1.70
N VAL A 118 11.26 2.20 -2.91
CA VAL A 118 10.69 3.16 -3.87
C VAL A 118 9.54 3.95 -3.26
N THR A 119 8.58 3.30 -2.59
CA THR A 119 7.47 4.02 -1.95
C THR A 119 7.97 4.96 -0.86
N GLY A 120 8.94 4.53 -0.04
CA GLY A 120 9.55 5.38 0.98
C GLY A 120 10.16 6.66 0.41
N LEU A 121 10.91 6.55 -0.69
CA LEU A 121 11.52 7.70 -1.38
C LEU A 121 10.47 8.63 -2.00
N ILE A 122 9.38 8.07 -2.54
CA ILE A 122 8.25 8.87 -3.03
C ILE A 122 7.59 9.63 -1.88
N VAL A 123 7.35 8.98 -0.73
CA VAL A 123 6.76 9.61 0.46
C VAL A 123 7.64 10.74 0.98
N GLU A 124 8.96 10.54 1.03
CA GLU A 124 9.93 11.58 1.39
C GLU A 124 9.83 12.78 0.44
N CYS A 125 9.88 12.53 -0.87
CA CYS A 125 9.77 13.57 -1.89
C CYS A 125 8.46 14.37 -1.78
N VAL A 126 7.32 13.70 -1.66
CA VAL A 126 6.01 14.35 -1.56
C VAL A 126 5.88 15.16 -0.26
N ARG A 127 6.48 14.71 0.84
CA ARG A 127 6.55 15.47 2.11
C ARG A 127 7.39 16.73 1.99
N ASP A 128 8.51 16.66 1.29
CA ASP A 128 9.36 17.81 1.05
C ASP A 128 8.69 18.85 0.14
N GLN A 129 7.68 18.44 -0.65
CA GLN A 129 6.77 19.36 -1.35
C GLN A 129 5.64 19.92 -0.46
N GLY A 130 5.65 19.63 0.84
CA GLY A 130 4.72 20.18 1.82
C GLY A 130 3.43 19.38 2.03
N PHE A 131 3.30 18.18 1.46
CA PHE A 131 2.11 17.34 1.64
C PHE A 131 2.29 16.32 2.77
N ALA A 132 1.36 16.29 3.71
CA ALA A 132 1.42 15.39 4.87
C ALA A 132 1.01 13.94 4.53
N VAL A 133 1.70 13.30 3.58
CA VAL A 133 1.51 11.87 3.27
C VAL A 133 2.23 10.97 4.29
N THR A 134 1.86 9.70 4.37
CA THR A 134 2.51 8.68 5.22
C THR A 134 2.93 7.47 4.41
N LEU A 135 4.03 6.83 4.81
CA LEU A 135 4.33 5.46 4.38
C LEU A 135 3.58 4.53 5.33
N ASP A 136 2.64 3.78 4.79
CA ASP A 136 1.82 2.85 5.57
C ASP A 136 2.64 1.57 5.86
N PRO A 137 2.35 0.84 6.96
CA PRO A 137 3.16 -0.32 7.34
C PRO A 137 3.12 -1.49 6.35
N ASP A 138 2.17 -1.49 5.41
CA ASP A 138 2.06 -2.45 4.32
C ASP A 138 2.78 -2.01 3.04
N GLY A 139 3.49 -0.88 3.08
CA GLY A 139 4.21 -0.30 1.94
C GLY A 139 3.35 0.60 1.04
N GLY A 140 2.13 0.94 1.47
CA GLY A 140 1.25 1.90 0.80
C GLY A 140 1.58 3.37 1.12
N ILE A 141 0.89 4.29 0.43
CA ILE A 141 0.94 5.73 0.73
C ILE A 141 -0.39 6.18 1.31
N GLY A 142 -0.36 6.68 2.54
CA GLY A 142 -1.51 7.24 3.24
C GLY A 142 -1.69 8.72 2.94
N TYR A 143 -2.90 9.12 2.52
CA TYR A 143 -3.28 10.51 2.23
C TYR A 143 -4.20 11.12 3.30
N ALA A 144 -4.49 10.40 4.39
CA ALA A 144 -5.50 10.81 5.37
C ALA A 144 -5.22 12.16 6.06
N SER A 145 -3.95 12.59 6.08
CA SER A 145 -3.55 13.88 6.67
C SER A 145 -3.40 15.00 5.63
N VAL A 146 -3.60 14.72 4.34
CA VAL A 146 -3.64 15.74 3.28
C VAL A 146 -5.05 16.35 3.26
N PRO A 147 -5.20 17.69 3.31
CA PRO A 147 -6.51 18.34 3.17
C PRO A 147 -7.18 17.95 1.84
N PRO A 148 -8.49 17.63 1.82
CA PRO A 148 -9.16 17.19 0.58
C PRO A 148 -8.98 18.14 -0.60
N GLU A 149 -8.93 19.45 -0.35
CA GLU A 149 -8.73 20.49 -1.37
C GLU A 149 -7.34 20.43 -2.02
N GLN A 150 -6.38 19.77 -1.38
CA GLN A 150 -5.01 19.60 -1.87
C GLN A 150 -4.77 18.24 -2.53
N ASN A 151 -5.74 17.31 -2.51
CA ASN A 151 -5.53 15.94 -3.00
C ASN A 151 -5.03 15.89 -4.46
N GLN A 152 -5.60 16.72 -5.35
CA GLN A 152 -5.15 16.78 -6.76
C GLN A 152 -3.71 17.27 -6.88
N LEU A 153 -3.33 18.25 -6.06
CA LEU A 153 -1.98 18.81 -6.06
C LEU A 153 -0.96 17.83 -5.46
N ALA A 154 -1.34 17.13 -4.39
CA ALA A 154 -0.52 16.08 -3.78
C ALA A 154 -0.32 14.89 -4.73
N ASP A 155 -1.36 14.50 -5.47
CA ASP A 155 -1.29 13.43 -6.47
C ASP A 155 -0.39 13.85 -7.66
N ALA A 156 -0.49 15.09 -8.12
CA ALA A 156 0.42 15.64 -9.13
C ALA A 156 1.89 15.64 -8.67
N ALA A 157 2.16 16.00 -7.41
CA ALA A 157 3.48 15.89 -6.81
C ALA A 157 3.95 14.42 -6.71
N TYR A 158 3.06 13.49 -6.34
CA TYR A 158 3.34 12.06 -6.33
C TYR A 158 3.82 11.55 -7.70
N TYR A 159 3.14 11.90 -8.80
CA TYR A 159 3.58 11.49 -10.14
C TYR A 159 4.94 12.07 -10.52
N ALA A 160 5.20 13.33 -10.17
CA ALA A 160 6.49 13.97 -10.43
C ALA A 160 7.64 13.34 -9.63
N CYS A 161 7.40 13.03 -8.36
CA CYS A 161 8.34 12.28 -7.49
C CYS A 161 8.60 10.87 -8.04
N LYS A 162 7.54 10.12 -8.37
CA LYS A 162 7.65 8.77 -8.94
C LYS A 162 8.44 8.77 -10.25
N ALA A 163 8.20 9.75 -11.12
CA ALA A 163 8.91 9.87 -12.39
C ALA A 163 10.40 10.17 -12.20
N GLY A 164 10.75 11.01 -11.23
CA GLY A 164 12.13 11.38 -10.95
C GLY A 164 13.01 10.26 -10.39
N LEU A 165 12.41 9.16 -9.91
CA LEU A 165 13.13 7.95 -9.51
C LEU A 165 13.57 7.07 -10.69
N HIS A 166 13.09 7.35 -11.91
CA HIS A 166 13.42 6.59 -13.12
C HIS A 166 13.26 5.07 -12.99
N VAL A 167 12.23 4.63 -12.25
CA VAL A 167 11.91 3.22 -12.10
C VAL A 167 11.59 2.63 -13.49
N PRO A 168 12.27 1.54 -13.91
CA PRO A 168 12.05 0.93 -15.21
C PRO A 168 10.58 0.51 -15.40
N LYS A 169 10.11 0.56 -16.64
CA LYS A 169 8.76 0.12 -16.96
C LYS A 169 8.63 -1.39 -16.74
N PRO A 170 7.44 -1.89 -16.38
CA PRO A 170 7.20 -3.33 -16.35
C PRO A 170 7.44 -3.96 -17.72
N GLU A 171 8.24 -5.02 -17.76
CA GLU A 171 8.44 -5.87 -18.92
C GLU A 171 7.90 -7.28 -18.63
N PRO A 172 7.53 -8.06 -19.66
CA PRO A 172 7.16 -9.45 -19.45
C PRO A 172 8.30 -10.23 -18.79
N LEU A 173 8.01 -10.89 -17.67
CA LEU A 173 9.02 -11.67 -16.94
C LEU A 173 9.65 -12.75 -17.83
N THR A 174 10.96 -12.91 -17.68
CA THR A 174 11.73 -14.01 -18.25
C THR A 174 11.39 -15.32 -17.54
N MET A 175 11.81 -16.44 -18.13
CA MET A 175 11.63 -17.76 -17.51
C MET A 175 12.33 -17.84 -16.15
N GLU A 176 13.59 -17.38 -16.07
CA GLU A 176 14.36 -17.36 -14.82
C GLU A 176 13.72 -16.47 -13.74
N GLN A 177 13.16 -15.32 -14.13
CA GLN A 177 12.41 -14.46 -13.22
C GLN A 177 11.12 -15.14 -12.73
N LEU A 178 10.40 -15.85 -13.60
CA LEU A 178 9.21 -16.61 -13.21
C LEU A 178 9.55 -17.77 -12.26
N GLU A 179 10.66 -18.49 -12.49
CA GLU A 179 11.14 -19.54 -11.58
C GLU A 179 11.49 -18.97 -10.21
N LYS A 180 12.17 -17.82 -10.18
CA LYS A 180 12.55 -17.15 -8.93
C LYS A 180 11.33 -16.59 -8.19
N MET A 181 10.39 -15.99 -8.92
CA MET A 181 9.10 -15.55 -8.37
C MET A 181 8.31 -16.72 -7.79
N TYR A 182 8.25 -17.85 -8.51
CA TYR A 182 7.61 -19.08 -8.04
C TYR A 182 8.23 -19.57 -6.73
N ALA A 183 9.56 -19.66 -6.66
CA ALA A 183 10.26 -20.07 -5.44
C ALA A 183 9.91 -19.15 -4.25
N TYR A 184 9.81 -17.83 -4.49
CA TYR A 184 9.42 -16.88 -3.45
C TYR A 184 7.98 -17.07 -2.99
N VAL A 185 7.02 -17.16 -3.91
CA VAL A 185 5.60 -17.33 -3.53
C VAL A 185 5.32 -18.69 -2.88
N VAL A 186 6.12 -19.72 -3.15
CA VAL A 186 6.09 -20.99 -2.42
C VAL A 186 6.64 -20.83 -1.00
N ALA A 187 7.76 -20.11 -0.81
CA ALA A 187 8.28 -19.82 0.53
C ALA A 187 7.28 -18.98 1.35
N LEU A 188 6.55 -18.08 0.69
CA LEU A 188 5.51 -17.25 1.27
C LEU A 188 4.33 -18.08 1.84
N VAL A 189 4.01 -19.25 1.26
CA VAL A 189 3.04 -20.19 1.85
C VAL A 189 3.45 -20.57 3.27
N GLY A 190 4.72 -20.96 3.46
CA GLY A 190 5.22 -21.32 4.80
C GLY A 190 5.17 -20.15 5.78
N CYS A 191 5.40 -18.92 5.32
CA CYS A 191 5.22 -17.73 6.14
C CYS A 191 3.77 -17.58 6.57
N LEU A 192 2.82 -17.64 5.65
CA LEU A 192 1.39 -17.51 5.92
C LEU A 192 0.85 -18.61 6.85
N GLU A 193 1.28 -19.85 6.66
CA GLU A 193 0.94 -20.97 7.55
C GLU A 193 1.48 -20.76 8.96
N SER A 194 2.69 -20.21 9.10
CA SER A 194 3.26 -19.87 10.41
C SER A 194 2.48 -18.75 11.13
N GLN A 195 1.78 -17.90 10.38
CA GLN A 195 0.86 -16.89 10.90
C GLN A 195 -0.55 -17.47 11.19
N GLY A 196 -0.77 -18.76 10.93
CA GLY A 196 -2.03 -19.45 11.22
C GLY A 196 -3.05 -19.45 10.08
N TYR A 197 -2.66 -19.05 8.86
CA TYR A 197 -3.55 -19.05 7.70
C TYR A 197 -3.42 -20.34 6.90
N SER A 198 -4.55 -20.88 6.46
CA SER A 198 -4.58 -21.96 5.47
C SER A 198 -4.52 -21.35 4.08
N VAL A 199 -3.58 -21.82 3.27
CA VAL A 199 -3.38 -21.38 1.89
C VAL A 199 -3.66 -22.55 0.94
N ALA A 200 -4.07 -22.26 -0.30
CA ALA A 200 -4.22 -23.30 -1.31
C ALA A 200 -2.84 -23.87 -1.70
N ASP A 201 -2.80 -25.16 -2.06
CA ASP A 201 -1.56 -25.77 -2.56
C ASP A 201 -1.05 -25.02 -3.81
N PRO A 202 0.26 -24.76 -3.91
CA PRO A 202 0.84 -24.15 -5.10
C PRO A 202 0.69 -25.08 -6.32
N PRO A 203 0.50 -24.52 -7.53
CA PRO A 203 0.56 -25.30 -8.76
C PRO A 203 1.98 -25.83 -8.98
N SER A 204 2.20 -26.72 -9.97
CA SER A 204 3.58 -27.04 -10.37
C SER A 204 4.28 -25.80 -10.96
N LEU A 205 5.62 -25.80 -10.94
CA LEU A 205 6.42 -24.75 -11.58
C LEU A 205 6.05 -24.57 -13.06
N ASP A 206 5.92 -25.69 -13.81
CA ASP A 206 5.52 -25.63 -15.22
C ASP A 206 4.16 -24.95 -15.40
N ALA A 207 3.16 -25.31 -14.58
CA ALA A 207 1.84 -24.68 -14.63
C ALA A 207 1.87 -23.20 -14.23
N TYR A 208 2.78 -22.80 -13.35
CA TYR A 208 3.00 -21.40 -12.97
C TYR A 208 3.65 -20.58 -14.10
N ILE A 209 4.65 -21.16 -14.78
CA ILE A 209 5.32 -20.52 -15.92
C ILE A 209 4.32 -20.39 -17.08
N ASP A 210 3.57 -21.46 -17.37
CA ASP A 210 2.56 -21.49 -18.45
C ASP A 210 1.44 -20.45 -18.22
N SER A 211 1.07 -20.22 -16.95
CA SER A 211 0.10 -19.19 -16.58
C SER A 211 0.70 -17.79 -16.47
N ARG A 212 2.01 -17.62 -16.70
CA ARG A 212 2.75 -16.35 -16.56
C ARG A 212 2.69 -15.79 -15.12
N GLY A 213 2.65 -16.67 -14.13
CA GLY A 213 2.69 -16.30 -12.71
C GLY A 213 1.35 -15.91 -12.10
N ASP A 214 0.23 -16.41 -12.64
CA ASP A 214 -1.14 -16.03 -12.23
C ASP A 214 -1.55 -16.51 -10.82
N TRP A 215 -0.77 -17.41 -10.20
CA TRP A 215 -1.06 -17.90 -8.86
C TRP A 215 -0.40 -17.03 -7.77
N ASN A 216 -1.13 -16.74 -6.70
CA ASN A 216 -0.65 -16.01 -5.54
C ASN A 216 -1.23 -16.65 -4.27
N PRO A 217 -0.43 -16.89 -3.20
CA PRO A 217 -0.91 -17.52 -1.97
C PRO A 217 -1.91 -16.67 -1.18
N TYR A 218 -2.00 -15.37 -1.47
CA TYR A 218 -3.05 -14.50 -0.94
C TYR A 218 -4.39 -14.64 -1.68
N THR A 219 -4.42 -15.30 -2.85
CA THR A 219 -5.66 -15.54 -3.60
C THR A 219 -6.58 -16.45 -2.78
N GLY A 220 -7.66 -15.86 -2.24
CA GLY A 220 -8.63 -16.56 -1.40
C GLY A 220 -8.53 -16.26 0.10
N LEU A 221 -7.50 -15.51 0.53
CA LEU A 221 -7.45 -14.97 1.88
C LEU A 221 -8.37 -13.74 1.98
N SER A 222 -9.51 -13.90 2.64
CA SER A 222 -10.43 -12.80 2.96
C SER A 222 -10.23 -12.38 4.41
N VAL A 223 -9.43 -11.34 4.61
CA VAL A 223 -9.12 -10.77 5.93
C VAL A 223 -9.46 -9.27 5.96
N GLY A 224 -9.82 -8.75 7.14
CA GLY A 224 -10.04 -7.31 7.33
C GLY A 224 -8.73 -6.52 7.22
N LEU A 225 -8.81 -5.21 6.99
CA LEU A 225 -7.63 -4.33 6.89
C LEU A 225 -6.76 -4.34 8.16
N ASP A 226 -7.38 -4.49 9.33
CA ASP A 226 -6.73 -4.63 10.63
C ASP A 226 -5.82 -5.86 10.74
N VAL A 227 -6.14 -6.90 9.96
CA VAL A 227 -5.37 -8.15 9.85
C VAL A 227 -4.43 -8.11 8.64
N TRP A 228 -4.86 -7.54 7.53
CA TRP A 228 -4.08 -7.45 6.29
C TRP A 228 -2.74 -6.76 6.50
N VAL A 229 -2.73 -5.59 7.13
CA VAL A 229 -1.51 -4.78 7.32
C VAL A 229 -0.43 -5.54 8.10
N PRO A 230 -0.68 -6.06 9.32
CA PRO A 230 0.35 -6.82 10.05
C PRO A 230 0.74 -8.11 9.33
N LEU A 231 -0.19 -8.77 8.61
CA LEU A 231 0.11 -9.97 7.85
C LEU A 231 1.03 -9.70 6.65
N ASN A 232 0.71 -8.69 5.84
CA ASN A 232 1.53 -8.29 4.69
C ASN A 232 2.90 -7.78 5.15
N ARG A 233 2.98 -7.13 6.31
CA ARG A 233 4.28 -6.75 6.92
C ARG A 233 5.11 -7.96 7.34
N ALA A 234 4.49 -8.97 7.94
CA ALA A 234 5.18 -10.19 8.35
C ALA A 234 5.59 -11.07 7.15
N CYS A 235 4.73 -11.13 6.13
CA CYS A 235 4.86 -11.98 4.95
C CYS A 235 4.72 -11.14 3.67
N PRO A 236 5.69 -10.29 3.30
CA PRO A 236 5.51 -9.40 2.17
C PRO A 236 5.36 -10.14 0.84
N GLN A 237 4.50 -9.61 -0.03
CA GLN A 237 4.23 -10.19 -1.36
C GLN A 237 5.44 -10.18 -2.31
N ASN A 238 6.45 -9.35 -2.02
CA ASN A 238 7.75 -9.33 -2.71
C ASN A 238 8.88 -9.34 -1.67
N PRO A 239 10.07 -9.85 -2.01
CA PRO A 239 11.19 -9.81 -1.10
C PRO A 239 11.60 -8.36 -0.75
N VAL A 240 11.87 -8.11 0.52
CA VAL A 240 12.49 -6.86 1.00
C VAL A 240 13.88 -6.73 0.38
N GLY A 241 14.21 -5.57 -0.18
CA GLY A 241 15.42 -5.36 -0.98
C GLY A 241 15.31 -5.83 -2.44
N GLY A 242 14.12 -6.24 -2.89
CA GLY A 242 13.88 -6.73 -4.25
C GLY A 242 14.39 -8.16 -4.48
N PHE A 243 14.15 -8.70 -5.67
CA PHE A 243 14.46 -10.11 -5.93
C PHE A 243 15.96 -10.43 -5.92
N THR A 244 16.86 -9.49 -6.15
CA THR A 244 18.31 -9.70 -5.95
C THR A 244 18.72 -9.93 -4.50
N ALA A 245 17.94 -9.45 -3.53
CA ALA A 245 18.25 -9.57 -2.10
C ALA A 245 17.75 -10.87 -1.46
N TRP A 246 17.05 -11.73 -2.22
CA TRP A 246 16.51 -13.00 -1.73
C TRP A 246 16.90 -14.15 -2.65
N ALA A 247 17.29 -15.28 -2.05
CA ALA A 247 17.56 -16.53 -2.75
C ALA A 247 16.61 -17.65 -2.30
N PRO A 248 16.31 -18.63 -3.18
CA PRO A 248 15.54 -19.81 -2.80
C PRO A 248 16.13 -20.52 -1.58
N GLY A 249 15.32 -20.63 -0.52
CA GLY A 249 15.70 -21.21 0.76
C GLY A 249 15.97 -20.18 1.87
N ASP A 250 16.13 -18.90 1.51
CA ASP A 250 16.20 -17.83 2.49
C ASP A 250 14.83 -17.61 3.16
N PRO A 251 14.79 -17.25 4.45
CA PRO A 251 13.55 -16.93 5.12
C PRO A 251 12.89 -15.69 4.50
N ILE A 252 11.56 -15.63 4.57
CA ILE A 252 10.81 -14.41 4.29
C ILE A 252 11.14 -13.38 5.38
N LEU A 253 11.65 -12.22 4.96
CA LEU A 253 11.94 -11.11 5.85
C LEU A 253 10.70 -10.22 5.99
N SER A 254 10.45 -9.72 7.20
CA SER A 254 9.39 -8.75 7.44
C SER A 254 9.76 -7.38 6.89
N MET A 255 8.76 -6.62 6.43
CA MET A 255 8.94 -5.21 6.09
C MET A 255 9.26 -4.37 7.34
N PRO A 256 10.03 -3.26 7.19
CA PRO A 256 10.44 -2.41 8.29
C PRO A 256 9.30 -1.80 9.09
#